data_AF-A0A8H7TQ78-F1
#
_entry.id   AF-A0A8H7TQ78-F1
#
_cell.length_a   1.000
_cell.length_b   1.000
_cell.length_c   1.000
_cell.angle_alpha   90.00
_cell.angle_beta   90.00
_cell.angle_gamma   90.00
#
_symmetry.space_group_name_H-M   'P 1'
#
loop_
_entity.id
_entity.type
_entity.pdbx_description
1 polymer ?
#
loop_
_entity_poly.entity_id
_entity_poly.type
_entity_poly.pdbx_seq_one_letter_code
_entity_poly.pdbx_strand_id
1 'polypeptide(L)'
;MATKKKFKHLGFARIKDVVKIDGLPEPLKEISYVANATNFRCALLNTYGKEGIDIDEEIANNPDTRLTFQGYQKFLESDLEHIYPTGEDRSSEEYKEDVSFLAKQMLTRGYAFARAIEAGFPNHLRLSIHKSTGEQKITMCLLDTNTGYTTPWHCSVALMADGQWLSAPMGEFKKNSNMEIVKEEGRPMYFREKKV
;
A
#
# COMPACT_ATOMS: atom_id res chain seq x y z
N MET A 1 -17.29 -3.89 3.72
CA MET A 1 -17.61 -3.24 2.43
C MET A 1 -17.98 -4.25 1.34
N ALA A 2 -17.08 -5.15 0.94
CA ALA A 2 -17.33 -6.12 -0.15
C ALA A 2 -18.62 -6.95 0.05
N THR A 3 -18.87 -7.43 1.28
CA THR A 3 -20.12 -8.14 1.64
C THR A 3 -21.36 -7.26 1.47
N LYS A 4 -21.34 -6.02 1.99
CA LYS A 4 -22.46 -5.05 1.85
C LYS A 4 -22.75 -4.76 0.37
N LYS A 5 -21.71 -4.67 -0.47
CA LYS A 5 -21.83 -4.46 -1.93
C LYS A 5 -22.05 -5.74 -2.74
N LYS A 6 -22.15 -6.91 -2.10
CA LYS A 6 -22.35 -8.22 -2.74
C LYS A 6 -21.30 -8.55 -3.82
N PHE A 7 -20.05 -8.14 -3.63
CA PHE A 7 -18.96 -8.52 -4.54
C PHE A 7 -18.59 -9.99 -4.31
N LYS A 8 -18.91 -10.84 -5.30
CA LYS A 8 -18.80 -12.31 -5.19
C LYS A 8 -17.45 -12.88 -5.65
N HIS A 9 -16.64 -12.07 -6.33
CA HIS A 9 -15.38 -12.50 -6.94
C HIS A 9 -14.14 -11.93 -6.22
N LEU A 10 -14.29 -11.50 -4.97
CA LEU A 10 -13.21 -10.97 -4.14
C LEU A 10 -13.05 -11.82 -2.89
N GLY A 11 -11.88 -12.43 -2.75
CA GLY A 11 -11.41 -13.07 -1.52
C GLY A 11 -10.45 -12.15 -0.77
N PHE A 12 -10.30 -12.38 0.54
CA PHE A 12 -9.34 -11.66 1.38
C PHE A 12 -8.48 -12.67 2.12
N ALA A 13 -7.16 -12.53 2.00
CA ALA A 13 -6.19 -13.23 2.80
C ALA A 13 -5.41 -12.22 3.64
N ARG A 14 -5.20 -12.54 4.92
CA ARG A 14 -4.37 -11.80 5.86
C ARG A 14 -3.06 -12.56 6.07
N ILE A 15 -2.09 -11.95 6.75
CA ILE A 15 -0.81 -12.62 7.07
C ILE A 15 -1.05 -13.95 7.79
N LYS A 16 -2.03 -14.02 8.72
CA LYS A 16 -2.39 -15.26 9.42
C LYS A 16 -2.77 -16.42 8.49
N ASP A 17 -3.22 -16.13 7.27
CA ASP A 17 -3.71 -17.14 6.33
C ASP A 17 -2.55 -17.71 5.48
N VAL A 18 -1.37 -17.10 5.53
CA VAL A 18 -0.16 -17.51 4.77
C VAL A 18 1.02 -17.88 5.67
N VAL A 19 0.85 -17.78 7.00
CA VAL A 19 1.86 -18.21 7.99
C VAL A 19 1.24 -19.22 8.95
N LYS A 20 2.05 -20.14 9.47
CA LYS A 20 1.64 -21.10 10.49
C LYS A 20 2.12 -20.63 11.86
N ILE A 21 1.21 -20.57 12.82
CA ILE A 21 1.50 -20.31 14.23
C ILE A 21 0.67 -21.30 15.05
N ASP A 22 1.35 -22.07 15.89
CA ASP A 22 0.70 -23.04 16.77
C ASP A 22 0.06 -22.35 17.98
N GLY A 23 -0.96 -22.99 18.56
CA GLY A 23 -1.60 -22.53 19.81
C GLY A 23 -2.50 -21.30 19.67
N LEU A 24 -2.89 -20.92 18.44
CA LEU A 24 -3.87 -19.86 18.24
C LEU A 24 -5.28 -20.30 18.70
N PRO A 25 -6.07 -19.39 19.29
CA PRO A 25 -7.48 -19.63 19.56
C PRO A 25 -8.27 -19.82 18.26
N GLU A 26 -9.15 -20.82 18.22
CA GLU A 26 -10.10 -21.04 17.14
C GLU A 26 -11.55 -20.95 17.67
N PRO A 27 -12.39 -20.01 17.17
CA PRO A 27 -12.10 -19.06 16.09
C PRO A 27 -11.26 -17.86 16.56
N LEU A 28 -10.41 -17.36 15.67
CA LEU A 28 -9.63 -16.16 15.92
C LEU A 28 -10.50 -14.89 15.83
N LYS A 29 -10.93 -14.37 16.99
CA LYS A 29 -11.63 -13.08 17.12
C LYS A 29 -10.69 -11.91 16.84
N GLU A 30 -11.25 -10.73 16.63
CA GLU A 30 -10.49 -9.50 16.35
C GLU A 30 -9.43 -9.20 17.42
N ILE A 31 -9.82 -9.23 18.70
CA ILE A 31 -8.89 -8.96 19.81
C ILE A 31 -7.72 -9.96 19.86
N SER A 32 -7.99 -11.26 19.64
CA SER A 32 -6.95 -12.29 19.59
C SER A 32 -6.07 -12.17 18.35
N TYR A 33 -6.61 -11.68 17.22
CA TYR A 33 -5.83 -11.38 16.03
C TYR A 33 -4.88 -10.21 16.27
N VAL A 34 -5.38 -9.11 16.83
CA VAL A 34 -4.58 -7.91 17.14
C VAL A 34 -3.46 -8.25 18.12
N ALA A 35 -3.77 -9.01 19.18
CA ALA A 35 -2.78 -9.47 20.15
C ALA A 35 -1.66 -10.32 19.52
N ASN A 36 -1.96 -11.04 18.44
CA ASN A 36 -0.99 -11.87 17.71
C ASN A 36 -0.41 -11.20 16.46
N ALA A 37 -0.75 -9.93 16.16
CA ALA A 37 -0.30 -9.26 14.94
C ALA A 37 1.23 -9.22 14.79
N THR A 38 1.94 -9.03 15.90
CA THR A 38 3.41 -9.09 15.91
C THR A 38 3.92 -10.50 15.67
N ASN A 39 3.31 -11.53 16.28
CA ASN A 39 3.67 -12.93 16.05
C ASN A 39 3.48 -13.33 14.58
N PHE A 40 2.40 -12.88 13.93
CA PHE A 40 2.20 -13.09 12.49
C PHE A 40 3.31 -12.46 11.64
N ARG A 41 3.75 -11.24 11.97
CA ARG A 41 4.87 -10.58 11.28
C ARG A 41 6.19 -11.31 11.51
N CYS A 42 6.47 -11.73 12.74
CA CYS A 42 7.67 -12.50 13.04
C CYS A 42 7.68 -13.85 12.31
N ALA A 43 6.56 -14.58 12.32
CA ALA A 43 6.43 -15.84 11.60
C ALA A 43 6.63 -15.65 10.08
N LEU A 44 6.06 -14.59 9.50
CA LEU A 44 6.26 -14.24 8.10
C LEU A 44 7.75 -14.04 7.77
N LEU A 45 8.45 -13.22 8.56
CA LEU A 45 9.86 -12.90 8.33
C LEU A 45 10.76 -14.11 8.57
N ASN A 46 10.52 -14.88 9.62
CA ASN A 46 11.33 -16.07 9.94
C ASN A 46 11.15 -17.19 8.90
N THR A 47 9.94 -17.33 8.35
CA THR A 47 9.65 -18.41 7.40
C THR A 47 10.06 -18.05 5.97
N TYR A 48 9.79 -16.81 5.55
CA TYR A 48 9.91 -16.41 4.15
C TYR A 48 10.95 -15.31 3.89
N GLY A 49 11.54 -14.75 4.94
CA GLY A 49 12.68 -13.84 4.82
C GLY A 49 13.89 -14.49 4.17
N LYS A 50 14.86 -13.66 3.81
CA LYS A 50 16.18 -14.08 3.33
C LYS A 50 17.20 -13.40 4.22
N GLU A 51 17.87 -14.20 5.04
CA GLU A 51 18.97 -13.73 5.87
C GLU A 51 20.09 -13.18 4.97
N GLY A 52 20.64 -12.02 5.34
CA GLY A 52 21.71 -11.37 4.58
C GLY A 52 21.30 -10.86 3.19
N ILE A 53 20.00 -10.62 2.93
CA ILE A 53 19.59 -9.99 1.67
C ILE A 53 20.21 -8.59 1.54
N ASP A 54 21.01 -8.40 0.49
CA ASP A 54 21.53 -7.09 0.11
C ASP A 54 20.47 -6.35 -0.71
N ILE A 55 19.74 -5.46 -0.03
CA ILE A 55 18.68 -4.69 -0.68
C ILE A 55 19.24 -3.64 -1.63
N ASP A 56 20.44 -3.14 -1.39
CA ASP A 56 21.06 -2.18 -2.29
C ASP A 56 21.46 -2.86 -3.62
N GLU A 57 21.99 -4.07 -3.55
CA GLU A 57 22.23 -4.91 -4.73
C GLU A 57 20.93 -5.23 -5.48
N GLU A 58 19.86 -5.60 -4.76
CA GLU A 58 18.55 -5.89 -5.37
C GLU A 58 17.96 -4.65 -6.06
N ILE A 59 18.06 -3.46 -5.44
CA ILE A 59 17.64 -2.20 -6.08
C ILE A 59 18.49 -1.90 -7.33
N ALA A 60 19.79 -2.18 -7.27
CA ALA A 60 20.72 -1.94 -8.37
C ALA A 60 20.49 -2.90 -9.54
N ASN A 61 20.12 -4.15 -9.30
CA ASN A 61 20.11 -5.19 -10.34
C ASN A 61 18.71 -5.69 -10.74
N ASN A 62 17.68 -5.49 -9.91
CA ASN A 62 16.32 -5.94 -10.20
C ASN A 62 15.40 -4.74 -10.55
N PRO A 63 14.95 -4.60 -11.82
CA PRO A 63 14.10 -3.49 -12.24
C PRO A 63 12.79 -3.38 -11.47
N ASP A 64 12.17 -4.50 -11.10
CA ASP A 64 10.91 -4.52 -10.34
C ASP A 64 11.09 -4.05 -8.90
N THR A 65 12.20 -4.44 -8.27
CA THR A 65 12.58 -3.96 -6.95
C THR A 65 12.83 -2.46 -6.99
N ARG A 66 13.57 -1.97 -7.98
CA ARG A 66 13.86 -0.54 -8.16
C ARG A 66 12.59 0.29 -8.38
N LEU A 67 11.67 -0.18 -9.23
CA LEU A 67 10.39 0.50 -9.45
C LEU A 67 9.55 0.56 -8.17
N THR A 68 9.56 -0.51 -7.37
CA THR A 68 8.87 -0.56 -6.08
C THR A 68 9.52 0.40 -5.08
N PHE A 69 10.86 0.43 -5.01
CA PHE A 69 11.63 1.34 -4.16
C PHE A 69 11.28 2.81 -4.43
N GLN A 70 11.34 3.22 -5.70
CA GLN A 70 11.00 4.59 -6.11
C GLN A 70 9.56 4.97 -5.78
N GLY A 71 8.64 4.01 -5.86
CA GLY A 71 7.26 4.19 -5.42
C GLY A 71 7.17 4.42 -3.91
N TYR A 72 7.87 3.62 -3.11
CA TYR A 72 7.91 3.78 -1.66
C TYR A 72 8.49 5.11 -1.23
N GLN A 73 9.59 5.56 -1.83
CA GLN A 73 10.17 6.87 -1.49
C GLN A 73 9.15 7.99 -1.67
N LYS A 74 8.45 8.03 -2.82
CA LYS A 74 7.46 9.07 -3.10
C LYS A 74 6.29 9.10 -2.11
N PHE A 75 5.78 7.94 -1.71
CA PHE A 75 4.65 7.89 -0.76
C PHE A 75 5.10 8.16 0.68
N LEU A 76 6.23 7.59 1.09
CA LEU A 76 6.78 7.81 2.43
C LEU A 76 7.19 9.27 2.66
N GLU A 77 7.69 9.96 1.64
CA GLU A 77 7.98 11.40 1.73
C GLU A 77 6.76 12.21 2.14
N SER A 78 5.56 11.89 1.64
CA SER A 78 4.33 12.58 2.03
C SER A 78 3.74 12.06 3.34
N ASP A 79 3.80 10.75 3.58
CA ASP A 79 3.20 10.12 4.77
C ASP A 79 3.93 10.53 6.06
N LEU A 80 5.27 10.66 5.99
CA LEU A 80 6.09 10.95 7.17
C LEU A 80 6.26 12.45 7.43
N GLU A 81 5.95 13.33 6.48
CA GLU A 81 6.21 14.78 6.60
C GLU A 81 5.55 15.39 7.84
N HIS A 82 4.38 14.89 8.22
CA HIS A 82 3.62 15.38 9.39
C HIS A 82 3.94 14.63 10.70
N ILE A 83 4.64 13.50 10.62
CA ILE A 83 5.03 12.67 11.78
C ILE A 83 6.47 13.00 12.20
N TYR A 84 7.31 13.26 11.20
CA TYR A 84 8.75 13.42 11.29
C TYR A 84 9.21 14.66 10.51
N PRO A 85 8.65 15.85 10.82
CA PRO A 85 8.86 17.05 10.03
C PRO A 85 10.34 17.47 10.00
N THR A 86 10.73 18.13 8.91
CA THR A 86 11.97 18.90 8.85
C THR A 86 11.88 20.11 9.79
N GLY A 87 13.01 20.56 10.30
CA GLY A 87 13.08 21.70 11.22
C GLY A 87 14.52 22.10 11.51
N GLU A 88 14.74 22.86 12.58
CA GLU A 88 16.08 23.24 13.01
C GLU A 88 16.97 22.03 13.29
N ASP A 89 16.39 20.94 13.79
CA ASP A 89 17.09 19.70 14.15
C ASP A 89 17.14 18.66 13.02
N ARG A 90 16.58 18.94 11.84
CA ARG A 90 16.57 18.00 10.70
C ARG A 90 16.45 18.70 9.36
N SER A 91 17.46 18.51 8.53
CA SER A 91 17.53 18.98 7.15
C SER A 91 16.63 18.19 6.19
N SER A 92 16.41 18.76 4.99
CA SER A 92 15.68 18.07 3.91
C SER A 92 16.43 16.82 3.42
N GLU A 93 17.76 16.88 3.43
CA GLU A 93 18.66 15.80 3.05
C GLU A 93 18.55 14.63 4.03
N GLU A 94 18.70 14.88 5.34
CA GLU A 94 18.54 13.86 6.39
C GLU A 94 17.15 13.22 6.34
N TYR A 95 16.10 14.02 6.09
CA TYR A 95 14.76 13.48 5.92
C TYR A 95 14.65 12.49 4.74
N LYS A 96 15.24 12.82 3.59
CA LYS A 96 15.26 11.93 2.42
C LYS A 96 16.07 10.65 2.69
N GLU A 97 17.15 10.74 3.46
CA GLU A 97 17.91 9.58 3.90
C GLU A 97 17.09 8.66 4.80
N ASP A 98 16.35 9.21 5.78
CA ASP A 98 15.45 8.46 6.65
C ASP A 98 14.32 7.76 5.86
N VAL A 99 13.70 8.47 4.91
CA VAL A 99 12.71 7.91 3.98
C VAL A 99 13.31 6.77 3.18
N SER A 100 14.51 6.97 2.61
CA SER A 100 15.23 5.94 1.83
C SER A 100 15.52 4.71 2.68
N PHE A 101 16.00 4.90 3.91
CA PHE A 101 16.22 3.83 4.87
C PHE A 101 14.94 3.04 5.12
N LEU A 102 13.82 3.71 5.43
CA LEU A 102 12.55 3.03 5.68
C LEU A 102 12.01 2.30 4.45
N ALA A 103 12.16 2.89 3.26
CA ALA A 103 11.79 2.25 1.99
C ALA A 103 12.56 0.94 1.76
N LYS A 104 13.86 0.90 2.07
CA LYS A 104 14.66 -0.34 2.04
C LYS A 104 14.15 -1.38 3.03
N GLN A 105 13.83 -0.96 4.26
CA GLN A 105 13.23 -1.87 5.25
C GLN A 105 11.87 -2.42 4.80
N MET A 106 11.07 -1.62 4.09
CA MET A 106 9.82 -2.08 3.50
C MET A 106 10.04 -3.10 2.37
N LEU A 107 11.07 -2.94 1.53
CA LEU A 107 11.42 -3.93 0.52
C LEU A 107 11.81 -5.27 1.13
N THR A 108 12.62 -5.28 2.19
CA THR A 108 12.99 -6.52 2.90
C THR A 108 11.75 -7.28 3.37
N ARG A 109 10.78 -6.57 3.97
CA ARG A 109 9.51 -7.19 4.38
C ARG A 109 8.66 -7.60 3.19
N GLY A 110 8.67 -6.80 2.12
CA GLY A 110 7.97 -7.07 0.86
C GLY A 110 8.49 -8.34 0.17
N TYR A 111 9.78 -8.63 0.27
CA TYR A 111 10.38 -9.88 -0.21
C TYR A 111 9.81 -11.11 0.53
N ALA A 112 9.80 -11.08 1.86
CA ALA A 112 9.20 -12.15 2.66
C ALA A 112 7.71 -12.33 2.34
N PHE A 113 6.97 -11.22 2.22
CA PHE A 113 5.56 -11.26 1.85
C PHE A 113 5.34 -11.85 0.46
N ALA A 114 6.15 -11.48 -0.54
CA ALA A 114 6.08 -12.03 -1.89
C ALA A 114 6.22 -13.55 -1.91
N ARG A 115 7.22 -14.09 -1.20
CA ARG A 115 7.46 -15.54 -1.08
C ARG A 115 6.33 -16.25 -0.33
N ALA A 116 5.77 -15.62 0.70
CA ALA A 116 4.60 -16.16 1.41
C ALA A 116 3.36 -16.27 0.50
N ILE A 117 3.14 -15.27 -0.36
CA ILE A 117 2.03 -15.29 -1.33
C ILE A 117 2.27 -16.36 -2.39
N GLU A 118 3.48 -16.50 -2.90
CA GLU A 118 3.83 -17.56 -3.86
C GLU A 118 3.61 -18.96 -3.26
N ALA A 119 4.04 -19.18 -2.02
CA ALA A 119 3.83 -20.45 -1.32
C ALA A 119 2.36 -20.73 -0.99
N GLY A 120 1.60 -19.70 -0.59
CA GLY A 120 0.18 -19.84 -0.22
C GLY A 120 -0.76 -19.96 -1.42
N PHE A 121 -0.37 -19.41 -2.57
CA PHE A 121 -1.21 -19.31 -3.76
C PHE A 121 -0.45 -19.69 -5.06
N PRO A 122 0.16 -20.88 -5.15
CA PRO A 122 1.12 -21.22 -6.21
C PRO A 122 0.51 -21.24 -7.62
N ASN A 123 -0.81 -21.41 -7.72
CA ASN A 123 -1.54 -21.52 -8.99
C ASN A 123 -2.36 -20.26 -9.34
N HIS A 124 -2.02 -19.11 -8.76
CA HIS A 124 -2.73 -17.85 -9.01
C HIS A 124 -1.89 -16.87 -9.84
N LEU A 125 -2.57 -16.09 -10.67
CA LEU A 125 -1.94 -14.96 -11.35
C LEU A 125 -1.55 -13.89 -10.33
N ARG A 126 -0.28 -13.50 -10.31
CA ARG A 126 0.24 -12.48 -9.38
C ARG A 126 0.00 -11.08 -9.92
N LEU A 127 -1.09 -10.45 -9.50
CA LEU A 127 -1.35 -9.04 -9.77
C LEU A 127 -0.58 -8.13 -8.80
N SER A 128 -0.23 -6.93 -9.23
CA SER A 128 0.44 -5.92 -8.41
C SER A 128 -0.08 -4.51 -8.70
N ILE A 129 -0.22 -3.73 -7.64
CA ILE A 129 -0.50 -2.29 -7.69
C ILE A 129 0.76 -1.45 -7.97
N HIS A 130 1.95 -2.07 -7.95
CA HIS A 130 3.19 -1.42 -8.34
C HIS A 130 3.52 -1.69 -9.80
N LYS A 131 4.22 -0.76 -10.44
CA LYS A 131 4.81 -0.98 -11.76
C LYS A 131 5.72 -2.21 -11.73
N SER A 132 5.72 -2.96 -12.82
CA SER A 132 6.51 -4.17 -13.02
C SER A 132 6.87 -4.32 -14.50
N THR A 133 7.96 -5.03 -14.76
CA THR A 133 8.36 -5.53 -16.08
C THR A 133 7.41 -6.60 -16.62
N GLY A 134 6.57 -7.20 -15.77
CA GLY A 134 5.66 -8.28 -16.15
C GLY A 134 6.23 -9.69 -15.99
N GLU A 135 7.49 -9.83 -15.58
CA GLU A 135 8.14 -11.14 -15.46
C GLU A 135 7.60 -11.96 -14.27
N GLN A 136 7.50 -11.35 -13.09
CA GLN A 136 7.05 -12.02 -11.88
C GLN A 136 5.65 -11.62 -11.40
N LYS A 137 5.16 -10.45 -11.83
CA LYS A 137 3.88 -9.89 -11.41
C LYS A 137 3.32 -8.99 -12.51
N ILE A 138 2.00 -8.93 -12.65
CA ILE A 138 1.34 -8.08 -13.64
C ILE A 138 0.83 -6.82 -12.96
N THR A 139 1.26 -5.66 -13.46
CA THR A 139 0.77 -4.37 -12.97
C THR A 139 -0.71 -4.18 -13.30
N MET A 140 -1.47 -3.74 -12.32
CA MET A 140 -2.89 -3.40 -12.44
C MET A 140 -3.15 -2.08 -11.70
N CYS A 141 -3.73 -1.11 -12.41
CA CYS A 141 -4.22 0.11 -11.81
C CYS A 141 -5.64 -0.11 -11.27
N LEU A 142 -5.91 0.32 -10.03
CA LEU A 142 -7.21 0.13 -9.39
C LEU A 142 -8.17 1.31 -9.58
N LEU A 143 -7.62 2.47 -9.93
CA LEU A 143 -8.33 3.73 -10.02
C LEU A 143 -7.95 4.41 -11.31
N ASP A 144 -8.89 5.14 -11.89
CA ASP A 144 -8.56 6.09 -12.93
C ASP A 144 -7.77 7.25 -12.30
N THR A 145 -6.60 7.53 -12.85
CA THR A 145 -5.65 8.51 -12.30
C THR A 145 -4.94 9.21 -13.43
N ASN A 146 -4.99 10.55 -13.39
CA ASN A 146 -4.20 11.40 -14.28
C ASN A 146 -2.78 11.63 -13.73
N THR A 147 -2.46 11.06 -12.57
CA THR A 147 -1.15 11.15 -11.92
C THR A 147 -0.42 9.82 -12.02
N GLY A 148 0.74 9.66 -11.37
CA GLY A 148 1.36 8.34 -11.21
C GLY A 148 0.41 7.33 -10.53
N TYR A 149 0.73 6.04 -10.59
CA TYR A 149 -0.06 4.96 -9.96
C TYR A 149 -0.41 5.31 -8.51
N THR A 150 -1.65 5.71 -8.26
CA THR A 150 -2.20 5.92 -6.93
C THR A 150 -2.88 4.64 -6.46
N THR A 151 -2.90 4.44 -5.15
CA THR A 151 -3.66 3.35 -4.54
C THR A 151 -4.77 3.95 -3.68
N PRO A 152 -5.92 3.28 -3.54
CA PRO A 152 -7.09 3.85 -2.86
C PRO A 152 -6.85 4.33 -1.42
N TRP A 153 -5.82 3.81 -0.75
CA TRP A 153 -5.48 4.19 0.63
C TRP A 153 -4.47 5.34 0.75
N HIS A 154 -3.90 5.83 -0.36
CA HIS A 154 -3.03 7.01 -0.39
C HIS A 154 -3.64 8.19 -1.17
N CYS A 155 -4.92 8.12 -1.55
CA CYS A 155 -5.56 9.17 -2.34
C CYS A 155 -7.04 9.33 -1.98
N SER A 156 -7.67 10.33 -2.58
CA SER A 156 -9.13 10.49 -2.63
C SER A 156 -9.61 10.31 -4.06
N VAL A 157 -10.91 10.10 -4.24
CA VAL A 157 -11.55 10.10 -5.55
C VAL A 157 -12.46 11.32 -5.70
N ALA A 158 -12.60 11.81 -6.94
CA ALA A 158 -13.47 12.91 -7.31
C ALA A 158 -14.37 12.53 -8.48
N LEU A 159 -15.64 12.92 -8.42
CA LEU A 159 -16.58 12.88 -9.54
C LEU A 159 -16.59 14.25 -10.23
N MET A 160 -16.07 14.30 -11.44
CA MET A 160 -15.94 15.51 -12.26
C MET A 160 -17.28 15.91 -12.88
N ALA A 161 -17.41 17.16 -13.34
CA ALA A 161 -18.66 17.69 -13.91
C ALA A 161 -19.09 16.97 -15.20
N ASP A 162 -18.12 16.43 -15.95
CA ASP A 162 -18.32 15.60 -17.14
C ASP A 162 -18.70 14.13 -16.83
N GLY A 163 -18.75 13.76 -15.54
CA GLY A 163 -19.09 12.43 -15.06
C GLY A 163 -17.91 11.47 -14.91
N GLN A 164 -16.68 11.89 -15.22
CA GLN A 164 -15.49 11.06 -15.00
C GLN A 164 -15.16 10.94 -13.51
N TRP A 165 -14.63 9.78 -13.11
CA TRP A 165 -14.07 9.58 -11.78
C TRP A 165 -12.56 9.67 -11.86
N LEU A 166 -11.95 10.52 -11.04
CA LEU A 166 -10.50 10.67 -10.98
C LEU A 166 -9.99 10.43 -9.57
N SER A 167 -8.74 10.01 -9.43
CA SER A 167 -8.05 9.92 -8.16
C SER A 167 -6.82 10.82 -8.09
N ALA A 168 -6.60 11.42 -6.92
CA ALA A 168 -5.45 12.27 -6.61
C ALA A 168 -5.24 12.37 -5.09
N PRO A 169 -4.05 12.79 -4.63
CA PRO A 169 -3.87 13.17 -3.22
C PRO A 169 -4.95 14.16 -2.78
N MET A 170 -5.48 13.99 -1.56
CA MET A 170 -6.59 14.80 -1.03
C MET A 170 -6.33 16.31 -1.14
N GLY A 171 -5.08 16.73 -0.96
CA GLY A 171 -4.66 18.12 -1.05
C GLY A 171 -4.96 18.76 -2.40
N GLU A 172 -4.89 18.00 -3.50
CA GLU A 172 -5.16 18.51 -4.85
C GLU A 172 -6.62 18.91 -5.02
N PHE A 173 -7.56 18.11 -4.52
CA PHE A 173 -8.98 18.47 -4.56
C PHE A 173 -9.32 19.60 -3.60
N LYS A 174 -8.66 19.67 -2.43
CA LYS A 174 -8.87 20.77 -1.46
C LYS A 174 -8.43 22.13 -1.98
N LYS A 175 -7.41 22.19 -2.85
CA LYS A 175 -6.95 23.43 -3.49
C LYS A 175 -7.94 23.97 -4.52
N ASN A 176 -8.79 23.11 -5.08
CA ASN A 176 -9.78 23.50 -6.08
C ASN A 176 -11.09 23.96 -5.42
N SER A 177 -11.39 25.25 -5.50
CA SER A 177 -12.62 25.85 -4.93
C SER A 177 -13.92 25.38 -5.60
N ASN A 178 -13.81 24.78 -6.79
CA ASN A 178 -14.93 24.15 -7.49
C ASN A 178 -15.26 22.75 -6.97
N MET A 179 -14.43 22.18 -6.10
CA MET A 179 -14.67 20.88 -5.48
C MET A 179 -15.46 21.04 -4.17
N GLU A 180 -16.34 20.08 -3.92
CA GLU A 180 -17.05 19.93 -2.65
C GLU A 180 -16.95 18.49 -2.13
N ILE A 181 -17.05 18.30 -0.81
CA ILE A 181 -17.03 16.96 -0.21
C ILE A 181 -18.45 16.41 -0.17
N VAL A 182 -18.67 15.29 -0.85
CA VAL A 182 -19.89 14.51 -0.69
C VAL A 182 -19.79 13.64 0.56
N LYS A 183 -20.83 13.68 1.38
CA LYS A 183 -20.94 12.89 2.61
C LYS A 183 -22.05 11.85 2.49
N GLU A 184 -21.81 10.64 2.98
CA GLU A 184 -22.85 9.63 3.20
C GLU A 184 -22.86 9.27 4.69
N GLU A 185 -24.05 9.20 5.30
CA GLU A 185 -24.21 8.89 6.72
C GLU A 185 -23.33 9.79 7.62
N GLY A 186 -23.18 11.06 7.23
CA GLY A 186 -22.36 12.06 7.94
C GLY A 186 -20.84 11.94 7.72
N ARG A 187 -20.36 10.95 6.97
CA ARG A 187 -18.93 10.70 6.73
C ARG A 187 -18.49 11.19 5.34
N PRO A 188 -17.33 11.83 5.19
CA PRO A 188 -16.75 12.15 3.89
C PRO A 188 -16.57 10.88 3.04
N MET A 189 -17.05 10.91 1.80
CA MET A 189 -16.96 9.76 0.88
C MET A 189 -16.07 10.04 -0.33
N TYR A 190 -16.28 11.17 -1.01
CA TYR A 190 -15.53 11.56 -2.20
C TYR A 190 -15.67 13.06 -2.46
N PHE A 191 -14.85 13.60 -3.36
CA PHE A 191 -15.00 14.98 -3.85
C PHE A 191 -15.92 15.02 -5.07
N ARG A 192 -16.64 16.11 -5.27
CA ARG A 192 -17.45 16.31 -6.47
C ARG A 192 -17.17 17.71 -7.01
N GLU A 193 -16.99 17.80 -8.31
CA GLU A 193 -16.95 19.09 -8.99
C GLU A 193 -18.37 19.67 -9.06
N LYS A 194 -18.54 20.93 -8.65
CA LYS A 194 -19.85 21.59 -8.73
C LYS A 194 -20.23 21.76 -10.20
N LYS A 195 -21.47 21.38 -10.52
CA LYS A 195 -22.05 21.70 -11.83
C LYS A 195 -22.23 23.22 -11.92
N VAL A 196 -21.65 23.82 -12.94
CA VAL A 196 -21.90 25.22 -13.32
C VAL A 196 -23.33 25.36 -13.83
#